data_AF-A0A2D6E2Q4-F1
#
_entry.id   AF-A0A2D6E2Q4-F1
#
_cell.length_a   1.000
_cell.length_b   1.000
_cell.length_c   1.000
_cell.angle_alpha   90.00
_cell.angle_beta   90.00
_cell.angle_gamma   90.00
#
_symmetry.space_group_name_H-M   'P 1'
#
loop_
_entity.id
_entity.type
_entity.pdbx_description
1 polymer ?
#
loop_
_entity_poly.entity_id
_entity_poly.type
_entity_poly.pdbx_seq_one_letter_code
_entity_poly.pdbx_strand_id
1 'polypeptide(L)'
;IKTGTYKDTPTATLADRIKIVQKAAFNGRRLVIHSGGSHKDAGDLLEDIEQLKLGGADGSIVGRNAFQRPEKQAIELLQSIQDIYLK
;
A
#
# COMPACT_ATOMS: atom_id res chain seq x y z
N ILE A 1 15.49 -10.81 5.87
CA ILE A 1 15.80 -11.93 4.94
C ILE A 1 17.27 -12.26 5.15
N LYS A 2 17.68 -13.45 5.62
CA LYS A 2 19.06 -13.69 6.12
C LYS A 2 19.99 -14.43 5.16
N THR A 3 19.51 -14.86 3.99
CA THR A 3 20.31 -15.55 2.96
C THR A 3 19.84 -15.16 1.55
N GLY A 4 20.73 -15.19 0.55
CA GLY A 4 20.42 -14.95 -0.87
C GLY A 4 20.36 -13.47 -1.31
N THR A 5 19.73 -13.20 -2.46
CA THR A 5 19.70 -11.92 -3.20
C THR A 5 19.21 -10.70 -2.42
N TYR A 6 18.54 -10.88 -1.28
CA TYR A 6 17.94 -9.81 -0.47
C TYR A 6 18.49 -9.72 0.96
N LYS A 7 19.65 -10.36 1.23
CA LYS A 7 20.24 -10.47 2.57
C LYS A 7 20.38 -9.12 3.29
N ASP A 8 20.81 -8.09 2.57
CA ASP A 8 21.08 -6.76 3.12
C ASP A 8 20.00 -5.73 2.75
N THR A 9 18.85 -6.18 2.25
CA THR A 9 17.77 -5.26 1.89
C THR A 9 17.00 -4.85 3.15
N PRO A 10 16.76 -3.53 3.37
CA PRO A 10 15.94 -3.06 4.48
C PRO A 10 14.55 -3.71 4.47
N THR A 11 14.02 -4.00 5.66
CA THR A 11 12.66 -4.54 5.84
C THR A 11 11.91 -3.93 7.03
N ALA A 12 12.48 -2.87 7.63
CA ALA A 12 11.96 -2.30 8.87
C ALA A 12 10.59 -1.66 8.67
N THR A 13 10.46 -0.84 7.62
CA THR A 13 9.20 -0.15 7.31
C THR A 13 8.37 -0.95 6.30
N LEU A 14 7.08 -0.60 6.16
CA LEU A 14 6.25 -1.14 5.09
C LEU A 14 6.82 -0.71 3.72
N ALA A 15 7.20 0.55 3.56
CA ALA A 15 7.81 1.05 2.33
C ALA A 15 9.07 0.24 1.92
N ASP A 16 9.94 -0.12 2.87
CA ASP A 16 11.12 -0.94 2.60
C ASP A 16 10.75 -2.32 2.03
N ARG A 17 9.71 -2.94 2.60
CA ARG A 17 9.23 -4.24 2.11
C ARG A 17 8.62 -4.11 0.71
N ILE A 18 7.90 -3.03 0.42
CA ILE A 18 7.34 -2.80 -0.92
C ILE A 18 8.43 -2.57 -1.97
N LYS A 19 9.54 -1.90 -1.63
CA LYS A 19 10.69 -1.77 -2.56
C LYS A 19 11.25 -3.13 -2.98
N ILE A 20 11.23 -4.12 -2.09
CA ILE A 20 11.60 -5.50 -2.44
C ILE A 20 10.61 -6.09 -3.45
N VAL A 21 9.31 -5.91 -3.23
CA VAL A 21 8.26 -6.37 -4.15
C VAL A 21 8.43 -5.71 -5.52
N GLN A 22 8.69 -4.41 -5.57
CA GLN A 22 8.93 -3.69 -6.82
C GLN A 22 10.16 -4.21 -7.58
N LYS A 23 11.24 -4.52 -6.86
CA LYS A 23 12.42 -5.18 -7.44
C LYS A 23 12.06 -6.55 -8.03
N ALA A 24 11.27 -7.35 -7.30
CA ALA A 24 10.79 -8.64 -7.77
C ALA A 24 9.82 -8.52 -8.97
N ALA A 25 9.09 -7.40 -9.07
CA ALA A 25 8.23 -7.03 -10.20
C ALA A 25 9.03 -6.50 -11.41
N PHE A 26 10.17 -7.15 -11.71
CA PHE A 26 11.05 -6.83 -12.84
C PHE A 26 11.57 -5.38 -12.80
N ASN A 27 11.88 -4.90 -11.59
CA ASN A 27 12.22 -3.51 -11.30
C ASN A 27 11.13 -2.53 -11.75
N GLY A 28 9.88 -2.77 -11.34
CA GLY A 28 8.74 -1.90 -11.64
C GLY A 28 8.23 -1.97 -13.08
N ARG A 29 8.62 -3.00 -13.87
CA ARG A 29 8.05 -3.22 -15.22
C ARG A 29 6.71 -3.96 -15.20
N ARG A 30 6.26 -4.39 -14.02
CA ARG A 30 4.93 -4.94 -13.78
C ARG A 30 4.27 -4.16 -12.65
N LEU A 31 3.00 -3.84 -12.83
CA LEU A 31 2.21 -3.13 -11.83
C LEU A 31 2.12 -3.95 -10.54
N VAL A 32 2.29 -3.28 -9.41
CA VAL A 32 2.12 -3.81 -8.07
C VAL A 32 1.00 -3.05 -7.38
N ILE A 33 -0.12 -3.72 -7.16
CA ILE A 33 -1.25 -3.21 -6.39
C ILE A 33 -1.42 -4.06 -5.12
N HIS A 34 -1.71 -3.42 -3.99
CA HIS A 34 -1.79 -4.12 -2.70
C HIS A 34 -3.21 -4.22 -2.17
N SER A 35 -3.63 -5.41 -1.74
CA SER A 35 -4.99 -5.66 -1.26
C SER A 35 -5.31 -5.14 0.14
N GLY A 36 -4.33 -4.57 0.85
CA GLY A 36 -4.45 -4.27 2.27
C GLY A 36 -4.76 -5.50 3.13
N GLY A 37 -5.10 -5.26 4.40
CA GLY A 37 -5.43 -6.28 5.41
C GLY A 37 -6.91 -6.33 5.76
N SER A 38 -7.21 -6.83 6.97
CA SER A 38 -8.55 -6.81 7.58
C SER A 38 -9.12 -5.39 7.74
N HIS A 39 -10.37 -5.28 8.21
CA HIS A 39 -10.98 -3.99 8.53
C HIS A 39 -10.09 -3.23 9.53
N LYS A 40 -9.84 -1.95 9.26
CA LYS A 40 -9.00 -1.05 10.06
C LYS A 40 -9.70 0.28 10.26
N ASP A 41 -9.21 1.08 11.19
CA ASP A 41 -9.58 2.49 11.27
C ASP A 41 -9.08 3.24 10.03
N ALA A 42 -9.76 4.34 9.69
CA ALA A 42 -9.48 5.07 8.44
C ALA A 42 -8.07 5.67 8.43
N GLY A 43 -7.60 6.20 9.57
CA GLY A 43 -6.26 6.76 9.71
C GLY A 43 -5.17 5.71 9.44
N ASP A 44 -5.24 4.56 10.11
CA ASP A 44 -4.29 3.46 9.94
C ASP A 44 -4.25 2.94 8.50
N LEU A 45 -5.41 2.88 7.82
CA LEU A 45 -5.46 2.49 6.42
C LEU A 45 -4.80 3.52 5.50
N LEU A 46 -5.01 4.82 5.77
CA LEU A 46 -4.38 5.88 4.99
C LEU A 46 -2.86 5.90 5.20
N GLU A 47 -2.37 5.70 6.42
CA GLU A 47 -0.95 5.59 6.71
C GLU A 47 -0.30 4.39 6.00
N ASP A 48 -0.98 3.23 5.98
CA ASP A 48 -0.54 2.07 5.20
C ASP A 48 -0.44 2.43 3.71
N ILE A 49 -1.44 3.11 3.15
CA ILE A 49 -1.48 3.49 1.73
C ILE A 49 -0.39 4.52 1.40
N GLU A 50 -0.09 5.46 2.29
CA GLU A 50 1.06 6.35 2.16
C GLU A 50 2.38 5.57 2.13
N GLN A 51 2.54 4.58 2.99
CA GLN A 51 3.70 3.70 3.00
C GLN A 51 3.79 2.82 1.73
N LEU A 52 2.65 2.36 1.19
CA LEU A 52 2.62 1.64 -0.08
C LEU A 52 3.14 2.53 -1.22
N LYS A 53 2.65 3.77 -1.31
CA LYS A 53 3.12 4.74 -2.29
C LYS A 53 4.60 5.07 -2.10
N LEU A 54 5.05 5.31 -0.87
CA LEU A 54 6.46 5.58 -0.55
C LEU A 54 7.38 4.41 -0.95
N GLY A 55 6.88 3.19 -0.87
CA GLY A 55 7.55 1.98 -1.34
C GLY A 55 7.56 1.81 -2.86
N GLY A 56 6.80 2.64 -3.57
CA GLY A 56 6.68 2.64 -5.02
C GLY A 56 5.54 1.78 -5.57
N ALA A 57 4.57 1.33 -4.77
CA ALA A 57 3.41 0.59 -5.28
C ALA A 57 2.54 1.47 -6.21
N ASP A 58 1.97 0.84 -7.23
CA ASP A 58 1.16 1.50 -8.26
C ASP A 58 -0.31 1.71 -7.84
N GLY A 59 -0.73 1.11 -6.73
CA GLY A 59 -2.09 1.28 -6.22
C GLY A 59 -2.45 0.41 -5.01
N SER A 60 -3.66 0.61 -4.51
CA SER A 60 -4.26 -0.15 -3.42
C SER A 60 -5.65 -0.66 -3.81
N ILE A 61 -5.99 -1.88 -3.42
CA ILE A 61 -7.33 -2.46 -3.59
C ILE A 61 -8.05 -2.31 -2.26
N VAL A 62 -9.21 -1.65 -2.25
CA VAL A 62 -9.99 -1.38 -1.04
C VAL A 62 -11.43 -1.86 -1.23
N GLY A 63 -11.80 -2.90 -0.49
CA GLY A 63 -13.14 -3.49 -0.48
C GLY A 63 -13.88 -3.17 0.80
N ARG A 64 -13.90 -4.12 1.75
CA ARG A 64 -14.61 -4.01 3.05
C ARG A 64 -14.32 -2.70 3.80
N ASN A 65 -13.08 -2.22 3.74
CA ASN A 65 -12.69 -0.97 4.40
C ASN A 65 -13.40 0.28 3.83
N ALA A 66 -13.89 0.25 2.59
CA ALA A 66 -14.71 1.31 2.03
C ALA A 66 -16.20 0.97 2.19
N PHE A 67 -16.63 -0.19 1.70
CA PHE A 67 -18.06 -0.50 1.52
C PHE A 67 -18.81 -0.94 2.79
N GLN A 68 -18.14 -1.10 3.93
CA GLN A 68 -18.79 -1.36 5.23
C GLN A 68 -18.89 -0.12 6.12
N ARG A 69 -18.48 1.05 5.63
CA ARG A 69 -18.63 2.34 6.31
C ARG A 69 -19.94 3.03 5.89
N PRO A 70 -20.46 3.98 6.69
CA PRO A 70 -21.48 4.90 6.21
C PRO A 70 -21.05 5.58 4.91
N GLU A 71 -21.97 5.76 3.97
CA GLU A 71 -21.69 6.23 2.61
C GLU A 71 -20.79 7.47 2.56
N LYS A 72 -21.09 8.50 3.35
CA LYS A 72 -20.29 9.72 3.43
C LYS A 72 -18.83 9.43 3.81
N GLN A 73 -18.60 8.59 4.82
CA GLN A 73 -17.25 8.21 5.27
C GLN A 73 -16.53 7.34 4.23
N ALA A 74 -17.26 6.50 3.51
CA ALA A 74 -16.69 5.69 2.43
C ALA A 74 -16.19 6.57 1.27
N ILE A 75 -16.98 7.58 0.87
CA ILE A 75 -16.60 8.54 -0.17
C ILE A 75 -15.38 9.36 0.27
N GLU A 76 -15.40 9.91 1.49
CA GLU A 76 -14.26 10.67 2.05
C GLU A 76 -12.98 9.83 2.10
N LEU A 77 -13.07 8.56 2.51
CA LEU A 77 -11.95 7.64 2.51
C LEU A 77 -11.41 7.41 1.09
N LEU A 78 -12.29 7.11 0.12
CA LEU A 78 -11.88 6.85 -1.26
C LEU A 78 -11.26 8.09 -1.93
N GLN A 79 -11.74 9.29 -1.61
CA GLN A 79 -11.13 10.56 -2.05
C GLN A 79 -9.74 10.74 -1.45
N SER A 80 -9.60 10.52 -0.13
CA SER A 80 -8.30 10.62 0.56
C SER A 80 -7.27 9.65 -0.03
N ILE A 81 -7.69 8.43 -0.41
CA ILE A 81 -6.83 7.45 -1.08
C ILE A 81 -6.39 7.96 -2.46
N GLN A 82 -7.31 8.52 -3.25
CA GLN A 82 -6.99 9.11 -4.55
C GLN A 82 -5.98 10.25 -4.40
N ASP A 83 -6.19 11.13 -3.43
CA ASP A 83 -5.29 12.25 -3.14
C ASP A 83 -3.89 11.78 -2.77
N ILE A 84 -3.75 10.66 -2.03
CA ILE A 84 -2.44 10.07 -1.76
C ILE A 84 -1.76 9.71 -3.07
N TYR A 85 -2.42 9.04 -4.01
CA TYR A 85 -1.79 8.60 -5.27
C TYR A 85 -1.55 9.73 -6.28
N LEU A 86 -2.40 10.75 -6.32
CA LEU A 86 -2.28 11.88 -7.25
C LEU A 86 -1.17 12.89 -6.92
N LYS A 87 -0.66 12.89 -5.67
CA LYS A 87 0.48 13.74 -5.26
C LYS A 87 1.79 13.40 -5.98
#